data_AF-A0A6L3X966-F1
#
_entry.id   AF-A0A6L3X966-F1
#
_cell.length_a   1.000
_cell.length_b   1.000
_cell.length_c   1.000
_cell.angle_alpha   90.00
_cell.angle_beta   90.00
_cell.angle_gamma   90.00
#
_symmetry.space_group_name_H-M   'P 1'
#
loop_
_entity.id
_entity.type
_entity.pdbx_description
1 polymer ?
#
loop_
_entity_poly.entity_id
_entity_poly.type
_entity_poly.pdbx_seq_one_letter_code
_entity_poly.pdbx_strand_id
1 'polypeptide(L)'
;MTLMSEPVTSLQDDTRKQLGAFLRARRESLDPQRLGLPRSGRRRTPGLRREEVAMLADVGVTWYTWLEQGRDVNPSSAVMAAIAKALQCTPTEARHLFVLAGLPPGEAPQAVCCEGISEGTRRLLDTLMPKPASIQKPNFDIVAWNDSFGHLMGVVFNAIPPEDRNCIYLFLTHPAWRARLGKRDDVLPLFVSY
;
A
#
# COMPACT_ATOMS: atom_id res chain seq x y z
N MET A 1 -20.16 -35.92 -21.05
CA MET A 1 -19.45 -34.74 -21.59
C MET A 1 -18.78 -34.06 -20.40
N THR A 2 -17.52 -34.41 -20.18
CA THR A 2 -16.73 -34.04 -18.98
C THR A 2 -16.27 -32.59 -19.12
N LEU A 3 -16.84 -31.68 -18.35
CA LEU A 3 -16.32 -30.32 -18.22
C LEU A 3 -15.05 -30.40 -17.37
N MET A 4 -13.91 -30.29 -18.05
CA MET A 4 -12.59 -30.13 -17.46
C MET A 4 -12.55 -28.76 -16.77
N SER A 5 -12.81 -28.73 -15.48
CA SER A 5 -12.42 -27.62 -14.61
C SER A 5 -10.93 -27.78 -14.30
N GLU A 6 -10.08 -26.90 -14.84
CA GLU A 6 -8.91 -26.32 -14.13
C GLU A 6 -8.13 -25.30 -15.02
N PRO A 7 -7.39 -24.33 -14.44
CA PRO A 7 -7.14 -24.15 -12.99
C PRO A 7 -7.27 -22.70 -12.46
N VAL A 8 -8.00 -22.52 -11.36
CA VAL A 8 -7.77 -21.43 -10.39
C VAL A 8 -6.40 -21.62 -9.69
N THR A 9 -5.91 -22.86 -9.71
CA THR A 9 -4.66 -23.35 -9.11
C THR A 9 -3.40 -22.66 -9.65
N SER A 10 -3.35 -22.26 -10.94
CA SER A 10 -2.15 -21.65 -11.52
C SER A 10 -1.90 -20.23 -11.02
N LEU A 11 -2.95 -19.43 -10.84
CA LEU A 11 -2.83 -18.06 -10.32
C LEU A 11 -2.40 -18.07 -8.85
N GLN A 12 -2.90 -19.03 -8.06
CA GLN A 12 -2.50 -19.18 -6.65
C GLN A 12 -1.04 -19.66 -6.52
N ASP A 13 -0.59 -20.56 -7.39
CA ASP A 13 0.82 -20.97 -7.46
C ASP A 13 1.75 -19.79 -7.81
N ASP A 14 1.34 -18.94 -8.75
CA ASP A 14 2.12 -17.76 -9.13
C ASP A 14 2.20 -16.72 -8.00
N THR A 15 1.09 -16.47 -7.30
CA THR A 15 1.08 -15.59 -6.12
C THR A 15 1.98 -16.15 -4.99
N ARG A 16 1.96 -17.46 -4.73
CA ARG A 16 2.84 -18.10 -3.74
C ARG A 16 4.32 -17.98 -4.10
N LYS A 17 4.68 -18.09 -5.38
CA LYS A 17 6.05 -17.84 -5.85
C LYS A 17 6.46 -16.38 -5.68
N GLN A 18 5.56 -15.44 -5.97
CA GLN A 18 5.80 -14.02 -5.77
C GLN A 18 6.01 -13.68 -4.28
N LEU A 19 5.21 -14.27 -3.38
CA LEU A 19 5.40 -14.17 -1.93
C LEU A 19 6.80 -14.64 -1.52
N GLY A 20 7.21 -15.83 -1.98
CA GLY A 20 8.53 -16.38 -1.70
C GLY A 20 9.67 -15.50 -2.20
N ALA A 21 9.54 -14.97 -3.43
CA ALA A 21 10.51 -14.05 -4.01
C ALA A 21 10.62 -12.73 -3.23
N PHE A 22 9.49 -12.17 -2.81
CA PHE A 22 9.44 -10.97 -1.96
C PHE A 22 10.15 -11.19 -0.62
N LEU A 23 9.82 -12.29 0.08
CA LEU A 23 10.44 -12.64 1.36
C LEU A 23 11.96 -12.79 1.23
N ARG A 24 12.41 -13.47 0.17
CA ARG A 24 13.83 -13.66 -0.12
C ARG A 24 14.54 -12.32 -0.37
N ALA A 25 13.97 -11.46 -1.22
CA ALA A 25 14.56 -10.16 -1.54
C ALA A 25 14.70 -9.28 -0.29
N ARG A 26 13.66 -9.21 0.54
CA ARG A 26 13.69 -8.48 1.82
C ARG A 26 14.75 -9.05 2.76
N ARG A 27 14.77 -10.37 2.96
CA ARG A 27 15.75 -11.06 3.81
C ARG A 27 17.21 -10.76 3.38
N GLU A 28 17.49 -10.81 2.08
CA GLU A 28 18.83 -10.59 1.53
C GLU A 28 19.28 -9.12 1.58
N SER A 29 18.33 -8.18 1.68
CA SER A 29 18.61 -6.73 1.77
C SER A 29 18.98 -6.23 3.17
N LEU A 30 18.66 -7.00 4.22
CA LEU A 30 18.81 -6.55 5.60
C LEU A 30 20.19 -6.87 6.18
N ASP A 31 20.80 -5.87 6.81
CA ASP A 31 22.06 -6.03 7.55
C ASP A 31 21.78 -6.67 8.93
N PRO A 32 22.29 -7.89 9.21
CA PRO A 32 22.12 -8.55 10.50
C PRO A 32 22.60 -7.71 11.69
N GLN A 33 23.63 -6.88 11.51
CA GLN A 33 24.19 -6.07 12.61
C GLN A 33 23.20 -5.00 13.08
N ARG A 34 22.39 -4.45 12.18
CA ARG A 34 21.34 -3.47 12.53
C ARG A 34 20.24 -4.09 13.39
N LEU A 35 20.13 -5.42 13.42
CA LEU A 35 19.17 -6.18 14.21
C LEU A 35 19.79 -6.75 15.49
N GLY A 36 21.00 -6.33 15.86
CA GLY A 36 21.70 -6.81 17.06
C GLY A 36 22.22 -8.24 16.96
N LEU A 37 22.25 -8.82 15.75
CA LEU A 37 22.74 -10.18 15.55
C LEU A 37 24.26 -10.19 15.43
N PRO A 38 24.96 -11.11 16.12
CA PRO A 38 26.41 -11.19 16.04
C PRO A 38 26.86 -11.59 14.63
N ARG A 39 28.01 -11.04 14.19
CA ARG A 39 28.70 -11.51 12.98
C ARG A 39 29.27 -12.91 13.23
N SER A 40 28.47 -13.96 13.07
CA SER A 40 28.96 -15.34 13.13
C SER A 40 29.66 -15.70 11.80
N GLY A 41 31.00 -15.75 11.85
CA GLY A 41 31.88 -16.35 10.84
C GLY A 41 31.78 -15.81 9.39
N ARG A 42 32.38 -16.56 8.46
CA ARG A 42 32.38 -16.29 7.01
C ARG A 42 30.99 -16.56 6.43
N ARG A 43 30.15 -15.53 6.28
CA ARG A 43 28.79 -15.61 5.74
C ARG A 43 28.82 -15.76 4.20
N ARG A 44 28.01 -16.68 3.66
CA ARG A 44 27.76 -16.82 2.21
C ARG A 44 26.62 -15.92 1.70
N THR A 45 25.72 -15.51 2.58
CA THR A 45 24.57 -14.65 2.27
C THR A 45 24.85 -13.26 2.83
N PRO A 46 24.74 -12.19 2.02
CA PRO A 46 25.04 -10.83 2.48
C PRO A 46 24.03 -10.32 3.53
N GLY A 47 22.78 -10.76 3.46
CA GLY A 47 21.73 -10.37 4.40
C GLY A 47 21.44 -11.38 5.52
N LEU A 48 20.20 -11.35 6.02
CA LEU A 48 19.71 -12.29 7.03
C LEU A 48 19.65 -13.72 6.49
N ARG A 49 19.90 -14.68 7.38
CA ARG A 49 19.68 -16.10 7.13
C ARG A 49 18.25 -16.50 7.44
N ARG A 50 17.81 -17.65 6.94
CA ARG A 50 16.43 -18.13 7.19
C ARG A 50 16.19 -18.40 8.66
N GLU A 51 17.18 -18.96 9.34
CA GLU A 51 17.15 -19.19 10.78
C GLU A 51 17.05 -17.89 11.59
N GLU A 52 17.67 -16.81 11.12
CA GLU A 52 17.64 -15.51 11.79
C GLU A 52 16.26 -14.87 11.66
N VAL A 53 15.64 -14.91 10.47
CA VAL A 53 14.26 -14.41 10.28
C VAL A 53 13.28 -15.24 11.10
N ALA A 54 13.41 -16.57 11.06
CA ALA A 54 12.53 -17.46 11.80
C ALA A 54 12.60 -17.20 13.31
N MET A 55 13.80 -17.00 13.85
CA MET A 55 14.00 -16.62 15.25
C MET A 55 13.38 -15.24 15.57
N LEU A 56 13.60 -14.23 14.73
CA LEU A 56 13.06 -12.88 14.94
C LEU A 56 11.53 -12.82 14.84
N ALA A 57 10.93 -13.72 14.06
CA ALA A 57 9.49 -13.82 13.87
C ALA A 57 8.81 -14.85 14.79
N ASP A 58 9.58 -15.54 15.65
CA ASP A 58 9.12 -16.62 16.53
C ASP A 58 8.38 -17.75 15.77
N VAL A 59 8.98 -18.22 14.67
CA VAL A 59 8.46 -19.32 13.84
C VAL A 59 9.50 -20.40 13.61
N GLY A 60 9.06 -21.59 13.21
CA GLY A 60 9.95 -22.68 12.84
C GLY A 60 10.75 -22.38 11.55
N VAL A 61 12.06 -22.66 11.57
CA VAL A 61 12.96 -22.47 10.41
C VAL A 61 12.50 -23.23 9.17
N THR A 62 12.09 -24.48 9.35
CA THR A 62 11.56 -25.33 8.26
C THR A 62 10.29 -24.73 7.66
N TRP A 63 9.41 -24.21 8.52
CA TRP A 63 8.15 -23.60 8.09
C TRP A 63 8.41 -22.31 7.29
N TYR A 64 9.29 -21.42 7.77
CA TYR A 64 9.69 -20.23 7.02
C TYR A 64 10.35 -20.58 5.68
N THR A 65 11.13 -21.67 5.65
CA THR A 65 11.75 -22.15 4.41
C THR A 65 10.71 -22.61 3.38
N TRP A 66 9.64 -23.29 3.81
CA TRP A 66 8.54 -23.68 2.92
C TRP A 66 7.76 -22.48 2.41
N LEU A 67 7.54 -21.48 3.27
CA LEU A 67 6.92 -20.22 2.88
C LEU A 67 7.76 -19.49 1.82
N GLU A 68 9.06 -19.36 2.01
CA GLU A 68 9.97 -18.72 1.04
C GLU A 68 10.07 -19.52 -0.29
N GLN A 69 9.82 -20.83 -0.25
CA GLN A 69 9.78 -21.69 -1.44
C GLN A 69 8.45 -21.66 -2.19
N GLY A 70 7.42 -20.96 -1.68
CA GLY A 70 6.10 -20.93 -2.29
C GLY A 70 5.33 -22.25 -2.19
N ARG A 71 5.68 -23.12 -1.22
CA ARG A 71 4.90 -24.32 -0.92
C ARG A 71 3.53 -23.95 -0.38
N ASP A 72 2.60 -24.88 -0.46
CA ASP A 72 1.27 -24.71 0.12
C ASP A 72 1.36 -24.73 1.66
N VAL A 73 1.43 -23.55 2.24
CA VAL A 73 1.37 -23.29 3.67
C VAL A 73 0.38 -22.16 3.89
N ASN A 74 -0.47 -22.28 4.91
CA ASN A 74 -1.49 -21.28 5.20
C ASN A 74 -1.07 -20.44 6.43
N PRO A 75 -0.42 -19.29 6.24
CA PRO A 75 0.02 -18.45 7.35
C PRO A 75 -1.15 -17.70 7.98
N SER A 76 -1.15 -17.56 9.30
CA SER A 76 -2.08 -16.66 9.98
C SER A 76 -1.66 -15.19 9.81
N SER A 77 -2.62 -14.27 9.97
CA SER A 77 -2.34 -12.82 9.97
C SER A 77 -1.31 -12.43 11.04
N ALA A 78 -1.37 -13.05 12.22
CA ALA A 78 -0.41 -12.83 13.30
C ALA A 78 1.02 -13.24 12.91
N VAL A 79 1.17 -14.39 12.24
CA VAL A 79 2.47 -14.86 11.76
C VAL A 79 3.00 -13.95 10.66
N MET A 80 2.15 -13.52 9.72
CA MET A 80 2.57 -12.57 8.67
C MET A 80 2.97 -11.21 9.24
N ALA A 81 2.28 -10.73 10.29
CA ALA A 81 2.67 -9.51 11.00
C ALA A 81 4.03 -9.65 11.69
N ALA A 82 4.29 -10.79 12.34
CA ALA A 82 5.58 -11.09 12.96
C ALA A 82 6.71 -11.13 11.93
N ILE A 83 6.48 -11.75 10.77
CA ILE A 83 7.44 -11.80 9.65
C ILE A 83 7.68 -10.39 9.08
N ALA A 84 6.64 -9.59 8.88
CA ALA A 84 6.77 -8.20 8.42
C ALA A 84 7.64 -7.37 9.38
N LYS A 85 7.45 -7.56 10.69
CA LYS A 85 8.26 -6.91 11.74
C LYS A 85 9.71 -7.39 11.72
N ALA A 86 9.93 -8.70 11.64
CA ALA A 86 11.27 -9.30 11.56
C ALA A 86 12.06 -8.82 10.33
N LEU A 87 11.38 -8.63 9.20
CA LEU A 87 11.95 -8.12 7.95
C LEU A 87 11.98 -6.58 7.84
N GLN A 88 11.67 -5.88 8.93
CA GLN A 88 11.60 -4.41 8.97
C GLN A 88 10.85 -3.82 7.76
N CYS A 89 9.73 -4.43 7.39
CA CYS A 89 8.93 -3.97 6.26
C CYS A 89 8.37 -2.57 6.57
N THR A 90 8.47 -1.66 5.61
CA THR A 90 7.70 -0.41 5.62
C THR A 90 6.19 -0.69 5.58
N PRO A 91 5.33 0.27 5.93
CA PRO A 91 3.87 0.08 5.87
C PRO A 91 3.38 -0.39 4.49
N THR A 92 3.96 0.15 3.41
CA THR A 92 3.62 -0.25 2.03
C THR A 92 4.07 -1.68 1.72
N GLU A 93 5.28 -2.07 2.14
CA GLU A 93 5.80 -3.43 1.97
C GLU A 93 5.01 -4.44 2.79
N ALA A 94 4.61 -4.10 4.01
CA ALA A 94 3.76 -4.94 4.85
C ALA A 94 2.39 -5.13 4.17
N ARG A 95 1.78 -4.08 3.65
CA ARG A 95 0.52 -4.20 2.88
C ARG A 95 0.68 -5.14 1.69
N HIS A 96 1.74 -4.98 0.91
CA HIS A 96 2.02 -5.85 -0.23
C HIS A 96 2.22 -7.31 0.18
N LEU A 97 2.95 -7.56 1.28
CA LEU A 97 3.14 -8.90 1.84
C LEU A 97 1.80 -9.58 2.18
N PHE A 98 0.87 -8.87 2.80
CA PHE A 98 -0.44 -9.41 3.15
C PHE A 98 -1.29 -9.72 1.91
N VAL A 99 -1.24 -8.86 0.89
CA VAL A 99 -1.90 -9.10 -0.41
C VAL A 99 -1.37 -10.38 -1.05
N LEU A 100 -0.04 -10.56 -1.09
CA LEU A 100 0.58 -11.78 -1.62
C LEU A 100 0.27 -13.03 -0.78
N ALA A 101 0.02 -12.88 0.52
CA ALA A 101 -0.41 -13.98 1.38
C ALA A 101 -1.90 -14.31 1.26
N GLY A 102 -2.69 -13.56 0.47
CA GLY A 102 -4.14 -13.72 0.40
C GLY A 102 -4.87 -13.35 1.69
N LEU A 103 -4.24 -12.55 2.55
CA LEU A 103 -4.79 -12.11 3.83
C LEU A 103 -5.29 -10.66 3.73
N PRO A 104 -6.31 -10.28 4.52
CA PRO A 104 -6.69 -8.88 4.62
C PRO A 104 -5.47 -8.08 5.12
N PRO A 105 -5.10 -6.95 4.48
CA PRO A 105 -3.99 -6.13 4.94
C PRO A 105 -4.16 -5.83 6.43
N GLY A 106 -3.18 -6.22 7.25
CA GLY A 106 -3.17 -5.84 8.65
C GLY A 106 -3.33 -4.33 8.76
N GLU A 107 -4.18 -3.86 9.68
CA GLU A 107 -4.39 -2.44 9.93
C GLU A 107 -3.02 -1.81 10.15
N ALA A 108 -2.51 -1.09 9.13
CA ALA A 108 -1.32 -0.28 9.32
C ALA A 108 -1.63 0.65 10.51
N PRO A 109 -0.68 0.89 11.44
CA PRO A 109 -0.89 1.90 12.46
C PRO A 109 -1.36 3.14 11.71
N GLN A 110 -2.59 3.54 11.98
CA GLN A 110 -3.24 4.67 11.35
C GLN A 110 -2.21 5.77 11.42
N ALA A 111 -1.57 6.08 10.28
CA ALA A 111 -0.60 7.15 10.24
C ALA A 111 -1.35 8.32 10.84
N VAL A 112 -0.86 8.84 11.97
CA VAL A 112 -1.53 9.92 12.71
C VAL A 112 -1.94 10.90 11.63
N CYS A 113 -3.25 10.95 11.35
CA CYS A 113 -3.72 11.79 10.29
C CYS A 113 -3.40 13.18 10.81
N CYS A 114 -2.35 13.79 10.26
CA CYS A 114 -2.25 15.23 10.31
C CYS A 114 -3.53 15.70 9.60
N GLU A 115 -4.58 15.91 10.38
CA GLU A 115 -5.89 16.37 9.93
C GLU A 115 -5.73 17.84 9.54
N GLY A 116 -5.09 18.06 8.41
CA GLY A 116 -4.87 19.39 7.87
C GLY A 116 -3.52 19.57 7.19
N ILE A 117 -3.47 20.58 6.34
CA ILE A 117 -2.24 21.10 5.77
C ILE A 117 -1.60 22.10 6.74
N SER A 118 -0.27 22.22 6.74
CA SER A 118 0.41 23.24 7.54
C SER A 118 0.02 24.66 7.11
N GLU A 119 0.16 25.65 8.00
CA GLU A 119 -0.08 27.06 7.63
C GLU A 119 0.79 27.52 6.46
N GLY A 120 2.05 27.07 6.40
CA GLY A 120 2.95 27.38 5.29
C GLY A 120 2.45 26.82 3.96
N THR A 121 1.94 25.60 3.99
CA THR A 121 1.30 24.96 2.82
C THR A 121 0.04 25.72 2.39
N ARG A 122 -0.77 26.22 3.33
CA ARG A 122 -1.98 27.01 3.03
C ARG A 122 -1.60 28.33 2.37
N ARG A 123 -0.63 29.06 2.93
CA ARG A 123 -0.11 30.31 2.32
C ARG A 123 0.41 30.08 0.91
N LEU A 124 1.16 29.00 0.68
CA LEU A 124 1.65 28.64 -0.65
C LEU A 124 0.50 28.41 -1.63
N LEU A 125 -0.54 27.69 -1.21
CA LEU A 125 -1.73 27.44 -2.01
C LEU A 125 -2.44 28.75 -2.41
N ASP A 126 -2.53 29.70 -1.47
CA ASP A 126 -3.12 31.01 -1.71
C ASP A 126 -2.29 31.86 -2.69
N THR A 127 -0.95 31.74 -2.68
CA THR A 127 -0.09 32.46 -3.64
C THR A 127 -0.30 32.05 -5.10
N LEU A 128 -0.92 30.89 -5.35
CA LEU A 128 -1.20 30.40 -6.69
C LEU A 128 -2.39 31.13 -7.35
N MET A 129 -3.16 31.91 -6.60
CA MET A 129 -4.27 32.68 -7.16
C MET A 129 -3.79 33.63 -8.30
N PRO A 130 -4.56 33.78 -9.40
CA PRO A 130 -5.87 33.19 -9.68
C PRO A 130 -5.81 31.81 -10.38
N LYS A 131 -4.66 31.11 -10.36
CA LYS A 131 -4.55 29.78 -10.95
C LYS A 131 -5.23 28.75 -10.04
N PRO A 132 -6.19 27.95 -10.55
CA PRO A 132 -6.83 26.88 -9.79
C PRO A 132 -5.81 25.88 -9.24
N ALA A 133 -5.84 25.62 -7.94
CA ALA A 133 -4.98 24.64 -7.28
C ALA A 133 -5.67 23.92 -6.12
N SER A 134 -5.33 22.65 -5.93
CA SER A 134 -5.75 21.83 -4.79
C SER A 134 -4.63 20.91 -4.33
N ILE A 135 -4.77 20.41 -3.11
CA ILE A 135 -3.88 19.42 -2.49
C ILE A 135 -4.71 18.19 -2.21
N GLN A 136 -4.20 17.03 -2.65
CA GLN A 136 -4.88 15.75 -2.56
C GLN A 136 -3.98 14.73 -1.87
N LYS A 137 -4.59 13.84 -1.08
CA LYS A 137 -3.95 12.64 -0.54
C LYS A 137 -3.82 11.56 -1.63
N PRO A 138 -2.96 10.54 -1.46
CA PRO A 138 -2.85 9.42 -2.40
C PRO A 138 -4.15 8.63 -2.62
N ASN A 139 -5.09 8.69 -1.68
CA ASN A 139 -6.41 8.08 -1.80
C ASN A 139 -7.44 8.99 -2.50
N PHE A 140 -7.01 10.11 -3.10
CA PHE A 140 -7.84 11.11 -3.80
C PHE A 140 -8.70 12.02 -2.91
N ASP A 141 -8.49 12.03 -1.59
CA ASP A 141 -9.14 13.00 -0.72
C ASP A 141 -8.54 14.39 -0.91
N ILE A 142 -9.38 15.39 -1.16
CA ILE A 142 -9.02 16.79 -1.26
C ILE A 142 -8.91 17.36 0.15
N VAL A 143 -7.70 17.74 0.54
CA VAL A 143 -7.40 18.27 1.89
C VAL A 143 -7.31 19.79 1.94
N ALA A 144 -7.07 20.44 0.80
CA ALA A 144 -7.08 21.89 0.66
C ALA A 144 -7.28 22.31 -0.79
N TRP A 145 -7.81 23.51 -1.00
CA TRP A 145 -8.04 24.13 -2.29
C TRP A 145 -7.93 25.65 -2.16
N ASN A 146 -7.66 26.34 -3.27
CA ASN A 146 -7.85 27.79 -3.36
C ASN A 146 -9.21 28.11 -3.99
N ASP A 147 -9.65 29.36 -3.88
CA ASP A 147 -10.98 29.79 -4.37
C ASP A 147 -11.13 29.59 -5.87
N SER A 148 -10.06 29.82 -6.65
CA SER A 148 -10.07 29.60 -8.10
C SER A 148 -10.37 28.14 -8.47
N PHE A 149 -9.93 27.17 -7.65
CA PHE A 149 -10.26 25.76 -7.84
C PHE A 149 -11.73 25.47 -7.57
N GLY A 150 -12.31 26.02 -6.49
CA GLY A 150 -13.75 25.91 -6.23
C GLY A 150 -14.59 26.46 -7.39
N HIS A 151 -14.19 27.62 -7.92
CA HIS A 151 -14.85 28.23 -9.08
C HIS A 151 -14.71 27.40 -10.36
N LEU A 152 -13.50 26.90 -10.66
CA LEU A 152 -13.26 26.03 -11.82
C LEU A 152 -14.15 24.79 -11.77
N MET A 153 -14.22 24.14 -10.60
CA MET A 153 -14.97 22.92 -10.41
C MET A 153 -16.48 23.15 -10.25
N GLY A 154 -16.90 24.40 -10.03
CA GLY A 154 -18.31 24.76 -9.81
C GLY A 154 -18.86 24.19 -8.51
N VAL A 155 -18.03 24.15 -7.47
CA VAL A 155 -18.33 23.52 -6.19
C VAL A 155 -17.94 24.43 -5.03
N VAL A 156 -18.82 24.51 -4.02
CA VAL A 156 -18.53 25.14 -2.74
C VAL A 156 -18.08 24.06 -1.76
N PHE A 157 -16.77 23.82 -1.68
CA PHE A 157 -16.21 22.73 -0.87
C PHE A 157 -16.55 22.82 0.62
N ASN A 158 -16.72 24.03 1.16
CA ASN A 158 -17.14 24.22 2.54
C ASN A 158 -18.55 23.68 2.82
N ALA A 159 -19.39 23.50 1.79
CA ALA A 159 -20.71 22.91 1.90
C ALA A 159 -20.72 21.37 1.76
N ILE A 160 -19.59 20.77 1.40
CA ILE A 160 -19.43 19.31 1.27
C ILE A 160 -18.80 18.78 2.56
N PRO A 161 -19.37 17.74 3.21
CA PRO A 161 -18.75 17.09 4.36
C PRO A 161 -17.33 16.60 4.05
N PRO A 162 -16.35 16.71 4.97
CA PRO A 162 -14.97 16.28 4.71
C PRO A 162 -14.83 14.87 4.13
N GLU A 163 -15.64 13.93 4.59
CA GLU A 163 -15.71 12.54 4.14
C GLU A 163 -16.15 12.36 2.69
N ASP A 164 -16.86 13.34 2.13
CA ASP A 164 -17.35 13.34 0.76
C ASP A 164 -16.41 14.10 -0.20
N ARG A 165 -15.31 14.70 0.30
CA ARG A 165 -14.35 15.49 -0.50
C ARG A 165 -13.31 14.62 -1.21
N ASN A 166 -13.73 13.52 -1.80
CA ASN A 166 -12.86 12.66 -2.61
C ASN A 166 -13.08 12.91 -4.10
N CYS A 167 -12.03 13.13 -4.89
CA CYS A 167 -12.14 13.47 -6.31
C CYS A 167 -12.91 12.41 -7.12
N ILE A 168 -12.67 11.14 -6.84
CA ILE A 168 -13.32 10.03 -7.54
C ILE A 168 -14.79 9.97 -7.11
N TYR A 169 -15.05 10.07 -5.80
CA TYR A 169 -16.40 10.09 -5.27
C TYR A 169 -17.22 11.24 -5.87
N LEU A 170 -16.71 12.48 -5.85
CA LEU A 170 -17.37 13.65 -6.43
C LEU A 170 -17.59 13.50 -7.94
N PHE A 171 -16.68 12.84 -8.67
CA PHE A 171 -16.89 12.53 -10.07
C PHE A 171 -18.07 11.58 -10.32
N LEU A 172 -18.31 10.65 -9.40
CA LEU A 172 -19.40 9.70 -9.50
C LEU A 172 -20.73 10.29 -9.02
N THR A 173 -20.71 11.08 -7.95
CA THR A 173 -21.91 11.53 -7.21
C THR A 173 -22.31 12.98 -7.45
N HIS A 174 -21.39 13.86 -7.84
CA HIS A 174 -21.63 15.30 -7.95
C HIS A 174 -21.72 15.76 -9.44
N PRO A 175 -22.91 16.10 -9.96
CA PRO A 175 -23.09 16.43 -11.39
C PRO A 175 -22.25 17.61 -11.87
N ALA A 176 -22.15 18.69 -11.07
CA ALA A 176 -21.37 19.88 -11.42
C ALA A 176 -19.87 19.58 -11.56
N TRP A 177 -19.30 18.82 -10.62
CA TRP A 177 -17.92 18.35 -10.67
C TRP A 177 -17.65 17.52 -11.92
N ARG A 178 -18.50 16.53 -12.18
CA ARG A 178 -18.40 15.65 -13.35
C ARG A 178 -18.43 16.43 -14.66
N ALA A 179 -19.27 17.46 -14.76
CA ALA A 179 -19.39 18.29 -15.96
C ALA A 179 -18.11 19.07 -16.31
N ARG A 180 -17.16 19.21 -15.38
CA ARG A 180 -15.89 19.93 -15.58
C ARG A 180 -14.71 19.05 -16.01
N LEU A 181 -14.77 17.74 -15.76
CA LEU A 181 -13.66 16.81 -16.01
C LEU A 181 -13.77 16.07 -17.35
N GLY A 182 -14.97 15.96 -17.93
CA GLY A 182 -15.19 15.29 -19.21
C GLY A 182 -16.05 14.02 -19.10
N LYS A 183 -15.98 13.16 -20.11
CA LYS A 183 -16.79 11.92 -20.16
C LYS A 183 -16.19 10.84 -19.26
N ARG A 184 -17.04 9.97 -18.73
CA ARG A 184 -16.65 8.90 -17.79
C ARG A 184 -15.58 7.97 -18.36
N ASP A 185 -15.73 7.58 -19.61
CA ASP A 185 -14.84 6.61 -20.26
C ASP A 185 -13.42 7.15 -20.45
N ASP A 186 -13.27 8.48 -20.51
CA ASP A 186 -11.97 9.14 -20.69
C ASP A 186 -11.27 9.39 -19.34
N VAL A 187 -12.04 9.67 -18.28
CA VAL A 187 -11.52 10.15 -16.99
C VAL A 187 -11.25 9.01 -16.01
N LEU A 188 -12.12 8.00 -15.94
CA LEU A 188 -11.96 6.91 -14.97
C LEU A 188 -10.66 6.12 -15.12
N PRO A 189 -10.17 5.80 -16.33
CA PRO A 189 -8.89 5.10 -16.50
C PRO A 189 -7.69 5.88 -15.91
N LEU A 190 -7.74 7.22 -15.91
CA LEU A 190 -6.67 8.07 -15.37
C LEU A 190 -6.54 7.96 -13.84
N PHE A 191 -7.61 7.59 -13.14
CA PHE A 191 -7.58 7.39 -11.69
C PHE A 191 -6.98 6.03 -11.29
N VAL A 192 -6.98 5.05 -12.20
CA VAL A 192 -6.54 3.67 -11.93
C VAL A 192 -5.11 3.43 -12.42
N SER A 193 -4.55 4.37 -13.20
CA SER A 193 -3.19 4.30 -13.73
C SER A 193 -2.08 4.75 -12.77
N TYR A 194 -2.42 5.14 -11.54
CA TYR A 194 -1.48 5.61 -10.50
C TYR A 194 -1.24 4.56 -9.40
#